data_AF-A0A6L7M3E5-F1
#
_entry.id   AF-A0A6L7M3E5-F1
#
_cell.length_a   1.000
_cell.length_b   1.000
_cell.length_c   1.000
_cell.angle_alpha   90.00
_cell.angle_beta   90.00
_cell.angle_gamma   90.00
#
_symmetry.space_group_name_H-M   'P 1'
#
loop_
_entity.id
_entity.type
_entity.pdbx_description
1 polymer ?
#
loop_
_entity_poly.entity_id
_entity_poly.type
_entity_poly.pdbx_seq_one_letter_code
_entity_poly.pdbx_strand_id
1 'polypeptide(L)'
;MVISIAVHGAPYASASSRTALRFAESALRLGHRIHRVFFYHDGVLAAAGQGVAPQDEEDLHAGWGRLGQSHGVELAVCIANALKRGMLDEAERDRYEKEAVTAHPAFTIVGLGQLIEAMTASDRFVTFAA
;
A
#
# COMPACT_ATOMS: atom_id res chain seq x y z
N MET A 1 -8.32 -18.96 2.97
CA MET A 1 -9.15 -17.76 3.17
C MET A 1 -8.64 -16.64 2.29
N VAL A 2 -9.53 -15.77 1.85
CA VAL A 2 -9.27 -14.51 1.15
C VAL A 2 -9.24 -13.39 2.18
N ILE A 3 -8.17 -12.61 2.21
CA ILE A 3 -7.94 -11.56 3.19
C ILE A 3 -7.71 -10.24 2.48
N SER A 4 -8.31 -9.16 2.97
CA SER A 4 -7.94 -7.80 2.64
C SER A 4 -7.37 -7.08 3.84
N ILE A 5 -6.38 -6.24 3.58
CA ILE A 5 -5.62 -5.52 4.60
C ILE A 5 -5.80 -4.03 4.38
N ALA A 6 -6.04 -3.26 5.44
CA ALA A 6 -5.96 -1.80 5.41
C ALA A 6 -4.79 -1.30 6.26
N VAL A 7 -3.99 -0.40 5.70
CA VAL A 7 -2.81 0.19 6.36
C VAL A 7 -3.02 1.69 6.49
N HIS A 8 -3.05 2.20 7.71
CA HIS A 8 -3.37 3.61 7.98
C HIS A 8 -2.15 4.45 8.37
N GLY A 9 -1.07 3.84 8.87
CA GLY A 9 0.12 4.55 9.34
C GLY A 9 1.25 4.59 8.31
N ALA A 10 1.96 5.72 8.28
CA ALA A 10 3.11 5.89 7.41
C ALA A 10 4.24 4.90 7.74
N PRO A 11 5.04 4.49 6.73
CA PRO A 11 6.33 3.86 6.98
C PRO A 11 7.18 4.70 7.93
N TYR A 12 7.93 4.04 8.82
CA TYR A 12 8.89 4.64 9.76
C TYR A 12 8.30 5.54 10.86
N ALA A 13 7.10 6.11 10.68
CA ALA A 13 6.43 6.92 11.71
C ALA A 13 5.61 6.06 12.70
N SER A 14 5.11 4.89 12.27
CA SER A 14 4.43 3.96 13.16
C SER A 14 4.72 2.50 12.81
N ALA A 15 4.42 1.59 13.74
CA ALA A 15 4.58 0.16 13.52
C ALA A 15 3.54 -0.42 12.54
N SER A 16 2.53 0.37 12.13
CA SER A 16 1.41 -0.03 11.27
C SER A 16 1.88 -0.70 9.99
N SER A 17 2.67 0.02 9.18
CA SER A 17 3.14 -0.45 7.88
C SER A 17 3.99 -1.71 7.98
N ARG A 18 4.97 -1.73 8.91
CA ARG A 18 5.85 -2.89 9.12
C ARG A 18 5.07 -4.13 9.59
N THR A 19 4.13 -3.96 10.51
CA THR A 19 3.34 -5.09 11.04
C THR A 19 2.40 -5.63 9.98
N ALA A 20 1.77 -4.75 9.19
CA ALA A 20 0.93 -5.14 8.07
C ALA A 20 1.71 -5.93 7.00
N LEU A 21 2.92 -5.49 6.65
CA LEU A 21 3.79 -6.19 5.70
C LEU A 21 4.12 -7.61 6.19
N ARG A 22 4.57 -7.74 7.44
CA ARG A 22 4.89 -9.05 8.03
C ARG A 22 3.67 -9.96 8.16
N PHE A 23 2.51 -9.39 8.46
CA PHE A 23 1.24 -10.12 8.48
C PHE A 23 0.91 -10.64 7.08
N ALA A 24 1.02 -9.79 6.05
CA ALA A 24 0.75 -10.15 4.67
C ALA A 24 1.66 -11.31 4.20
N GLU A 25 2.97 -11.18 4.40
CA GLU A 25 3.94 -12.24 4.07
C GLU A 25 3.64 -13.56 4.80
N SER A 26 3.29 -13.47 6.09
CA SER A 26 2.97 -14.65 6.90
C SER A 26 1.67 -15.33 6.46
N ALA A 27 0.64 -14.55 6.14
CA ALA A 27 -0.61 -15.05 5.62
C ALA A 27 -0.41 -15.79 4.28
N LEU A 28 0.40 -15.22 3.38
CA LEU A 28 0.76 -15.86 2.11
C LEU A 28 1.53 -17.17 2.34
N ARG A 29 2.53 -17.20 3.24
CA ARG A 29 3.25 -18.44 3.60
C ARG A 29 2.35 -19.54 4.15
N LEU A 30 1.27 -19.17 4.84
CA LEU A 30 0.28 -20.12 5.38
C LEU A 30 -0.78 -20.54 4.34
N GLY A 31 -0.61 -20.16 3.07
CA GLY A 31 -1.52 -20.53 1.98
C GLY A 31 -2.81 -19.72 1.94
N HIS A 32 -2.88 -18.59 2.64
CA HIS A 32 -3.98 -17.64 2.46
C HIS A 32 -3.75 -16.79 1.20
N ARG A 33 -4.84 -16.26 0.66
CA ARG A 33 -4.80 -15.34 -0.48
C ARG A 33 -5.03 -13.93 0.04
N ILE A 34 -4.23 -12.98 -0.42
CA ILE A 34 -4.49 -11.57 -0.20
C ILE A 34 -5.20 -11.03 -1.43
N HIS A 35 -6.43 -10.57 -1.25
CA HIS A 35 -7.19 -9.93 -2.32
C HIS A 35 -6.62 -8.55 -2.63
N ARG A 36 -6.44 -7.73 -1.60
CA ARG A 36 -5.93 -6.36 -1.73
C ARG A 36 -5.30 -5.88 -0.43
N VAL A 37 -4.22 -5.10 -0.56
CA VAL A 37 -3.73 -4.22 0.50
C VAL A 37 -4.12 -2.79 0.15
N PHE A 38 -4.94 -2.17 0.98
CA PHE A 38 -5.44 -0.82 0.78
C PHE A 38 -4.74 0.16 1.73
N PHE A 39 -4.01 1.12 1.16
CA PHE A 39 -3.32 2.16 1.89
C PHE A 39 -4.21 3.39 2.02
N TYR A 40 -4.45 3.81 3.25
CA TYR A 40 -5.35 4.91 3.60
C TYR A 40 -4.70 5.86 4.61
N HIS A 41 -5.23 7.07 4.77
CA HIS A 41 -4.64 8.10 5.63
C HIS A 41 -3.14 8.33 5.34
N ASP A 42 -2.26 8.16 6.33
CA ASP A 42 -0.81 8.30 6.19
C ASP A 42 -0.15 7.04 5.62
N GLY A 43 -0.86 5.92 5.61
CA GLY A 43 -0.40 4.67 5.00
C GLY A 43 -0.07 4.81 3.51
N VAL A 44 -0.68 5.77 2.81
CA VAL A 44 -0.37 6.05 1.40
C VAL A 44 1.10 6.41 1.17
N LEU A 45 1.82 6.87 2.19
CA LEU A 45 3.25 7.16 2.09
C LEU A 45 4.09 5.90 1.84
N ALA A 46 3.56 4.70 2.07
CA ALA A 46 4.18 3.45 1.66
C ALA A 46 4.46 3.39 0.15
N ALA A 47 3.65 4.10 -0.64
CA ALA A 47 3.79 4.16 -2.09
C ALA A 47 4.90 5.10 -2.58
N ALA A 48 5.68 5.76 -1.71
CA ALA A 48 6.73 6.66 -2.18
C ALA A 48 7.81 5.90 -2.98
N GLY A 49 7.95 6.25 -4.27
CA GLY A 49 8.90 5.63 -5.19
C GLY A 49 10.35 6.09 -5.01
N GLN A 50 10.56 7.20 -4.31
CA GLN A 50 11.88 7.77 -3.99
C GLN A 50 12.21 7.68 -2.49
N GLY A 51 11.47 6.86 -1.74
CA GLY A 51 11.77 6.61 -0.33
C GLY A 51 13.10 5.87 -0.19
N VAL A 52 13.96 6.34 0.70
CA VAL A 52 15.27 5.73 0.96
C VAL A 52 15.33 5.33 2.43
N ALA A 53 15.50 4.04 2.68
CA ALA A 53 15.78 3.53 4.01
C ALA A 53 17.30 3.59 4.30
N PRO A 54 17.71 3.86 5.54
CA PRO A 54 19.08 3.61 5.99
C PRO A 54 19.51 2.15 5.76
N GLN A 55 20.81 1.91 5.55
CA GLN A 55 21.34 0.57 5.22
C GLN A 55 21.12 -0.47 6.33
N ASP A 56 21.02 -0.01 7.57
CA ASP A 56 20.79 -0.81 8.77
C ASP A 56 19.31 -0.96 9.14
N GLU A 57 18.40 -0.40 8.33
CA GLU A 57 16.96 -0.48 8.54
C GLU A 57 16.25 -1.31 7.48
N GLU A 58 15.07 -1.82 7.84
CA GLU A 58 14.19 -2.52 6.92
C GLU A 58 13.61 -1.55 5.88
N ASP A 59 13.88 -1.78 4.60
CA ASP A 59 13.27 -1.03 3.51
C ASP A 59 11.81 -1.48 3.29
N LEU A 60 10.88 -0.73 3.88
CA LEU A 60 9.45 -0.98 3.80
C LEU A 60 8.89 -0.67 2.41
N HIS A 61 9.45 0.30 1.68
CA HIS A 61 9.01 0.62 0.33
C HIS A 61 9.33 -0.53 -0.62
N ALA A 62 10.58 -1.01 -0.59
CA ALA A 62 10.99 -2.17 -1.36
C ALA A 62 10.26 -3.44 -0.88
N GLY A 63 9.99 -3.57 0.42
CA GLY A 63 9.21 -4.67 0.98
C GLY A 63 7.81 -4.77 0.38
N TRP A 64 7.05 -3.67 0.38
CA TRP A 64 5.75 -3.62 -0.28
C TRP A 64 5.85 -3.87 -1.78
N GLY A 65 6.79 -3.21 -2.47
CA GLY A 65 7.01 -3.42 -3.91
C GLY A 65 7.25 -4.89 -4.27
N ARG A 66 8.11 -5.59 -3.51
CA ARG A 66 8.34 -7.04 -3.67
C ARG A 66 7.10 -7.86 -3.39
N LEU A 67 6.33 -7.53 -2.35
CA LEU A 67 5.10 -8.27 -2.04
C LEU A 67 4.09 -8.18 -3.19
N GLY A 68 3.89 -6.97 -3.75
CA GLY A 68 3.01 -6.77 -4.90
C GLY A 68 3.47 -7.52 -6.14
N GLN A 69 4.76 -7.40 -6.49
CA GLN A 69 5.32 -8.02 -7.71
C GLN A 69 5.44 -9.54 -7.62
N SER A 70 5.98 -10.07 -6.52
CA SER A 70 6.29 -11.50 -6.40
C SER A 70 5.04 -12.36 -6.16
N HIS A 71 4.00 -11.79 -5.55
CA HIS A 71 2.78 -12.54 -5.20
C HIS A 71 1.55 -12.08 -5.98
N GLY A 72 1.68 -11.10 -6.89
CA GLY A 72 0.56 -10.54 -7.64
C GLY A 72 -0.50 -9.88 -6.76
N VAL A 73 -0.08 -9.36 -5.60
CA VAL A 73 -0.99 -8.71 -4.64
C VAL A 73 -1.23 -7.28 -5.08
N GLU A 74 -2.50 -6.89 -5.20
CA GLU A 74 -2.84 -5.51 -5.52
C GLU A 74 -2.53 -4.58 -4.33
N LEU A 75 -1.66 -3.60 -4.57
CA LEU A 75 -1.31 -2.54 -3.62
C LEU A 75 -2.07 -1.26 -4.00
N ALA A 76 -3.27 -1.13 -3.44
CA ALA A 76 -4.20 -0.05 -3.75
C ALA A 76 -3.98 1.16 -2.83
N VAL A 77 -3.83 2.35 -3.39
CA VAL A 77 -3.61 3.59 -2.64
C VAL A 77 -4.79 4.52 -2.83
N CYS A 78 -5.37 5.02 -1.74
CA CYS A 78 -6.49 5.94 -1.85
C CYS A 78 -6.09 7.25 -2.53
N ILE A 79 -6.71 7.55 -3.68
CA ILE A 79 -6.48 8.77 -4.47
C ILE A 79 -6.57 10.06 -3.65
N ALA A 80 -7.61 10.22 -2.83
CA ALA A 80 -7.81 11.44 -2.07
C ALA A 80 -6.71 11.69 -1.04
N ASN A 81 -6.11 10.62 -0.48
CA ASN A 81 -5.00 10.74 0.46
C ASN A 81 -3.63 10.76 -0.23
N ALA A 82 -3.48 10.04 -1.34
CA ALA A 82 -2.30 10.02 -2.19
C ALA A 82 -1.97 11.43 -2.69
N LEU A 83 -2.93 12.09 -3.36
CA LEU A 83 -2.77 13.43 -3.92
C LEU A 83 -2.38 14.45 -2.85
N LYS A 84 -3.04 14.41 -1.67
CA LYS A 84 -2.73 15.31 -0.54
C LYS A 84 -1.31 15.15 0.01
N ARG A 85 -0.68 14.00 -0.21
CA ARG A 85 0.68 13.67 0.25
C ARG A 85 1.68 13.58 -0.89
N GLY A 86 1.29 14.03 -2.09
CA GLY A 86 2.16 14.09 -3.25
C GLY A 86 2.52 12.72 -3.83
N MET A 87 1.70 11.68 -3.62
CA MET A 87 1.84 10.39 -4.31
C MET A 87 1.06 10.45 -5.61
N LEU A 88 1.79 10.40 -6.73
CA LEU A 88 1.27 10.61 -8.08
C LEU A 88 1.78 9.49 -8.98
N ASP A 89 0.86 8.85 -9.72
CA ASP A 89 1.19 8.04 -10.88
C ASP A 89 1.26 8.92 -12.14
N GLU A 90 1.48 8.33 -13.31
CA GLU A 90 1.53 9.06 -14.59
C GLU A 90 0.24 9.84 -14.88
N ALA A 91 -0.91 9.23 -14.63
CA ALA A 91 -2.20 9.84 -14.94
C ALA A 91 -2.45 11.07 -14.05
N GLU A 92 -2.16 10.98 -12.76
CA GLU A 92 -2.33 12.08 -11.83
C GLU A 92 -1.25 13.15 -11.97
N ARG A 93 -0.01 12.77 -12.34
CA ARG A 93 1.02 13.73 -12.75
C ARG A 93 0.50 14.60 -13.89
N ASP A 94 -0.02 13.98 -14.95
CA ASP A 94 -0.48 14.69 -16.14
C ASP A 94 -1.73 15.53 -15.85
N ARG A 95 -2.69 14.96 -15.13
CA ARG A 95 -3.95 15.62 -14.76
C ARG A 95 -3.74 16.88 -13.92
N TYR A 96 -2.77 16.86 -13.01
CA TYR A 96 -2.49 17.96 -12.09
C TYR A 96 -1.25 18.77 -12.46
N GLU A 97 -0.73 18.57 -13.68
CA GLU A 97 0.38 19.33 -14.26
C GLU A 97 1.61 19.35 -13.32
N LYS A 98 1.98 18.18 -12.80
CA LYS A 98 3.16 18.01 -11.94
C LYS A 98 4.36 17.53 -12.74
N GLU A 99 5.55 17.81 -12.22
CA GLU A 99 6.79 17.52 -12.95
C GLU A 99 7.17 16.04 -12.94
N ALA A 100 6.80 15.31 -11.90
CA ALA A 100 7.30 13.96 -11.67
C ALA A 100 6.21 12.99 -11.19
N VAL A 101 6.38 11.73 -11.61
CA VAL A 101 5.74 10.57 -10.98
C VAL A 101 6.49 10.30 -9.67
N THR A 102 5.75 10.16 -8.58
CA THR A 102 6.31 10.01 -7.22
C THR A 102 5.86 8.71 -6.56
N ALA A 103 4.79 8.09 -7.04
CA ALA A 103 4.35 6.79 -6.58
C ALA A 103 5.22 5.68 -7.18
N HIS A 104 5.52 4.66 -6.38
CA HIS A 104 6.22 3.47 -6.80
C HIS A 104 5.32 2.67 -7.76
N PRO A 105 5.81 2.17 -8.91
CA PRO A 105 4.98 1.57 -9.96
C PRO A 105 4.29 0.25 -9.57
N ALA A 106 4.68 -0.35 -8.44
CA ALA A 106 3.97 -1.51 -7.89
C ALA A 106 2.62 -1.15 -7.24
N PHE A 107 2.33 0.14 -7.04
CA PHE A 107 1.10 0.62 -6.43
C PHE A 107 0.14 1.16 -7.48
N THR A 108 -1.14 1.06 -7.20
CA THR A 108 -2.21 1.60 -8.06
C THR A 108 -3.02 2.62 -7.28
N ILE A 109 -3.18 3.82 -7.83
CA ILE A 109 -4.01 4.86 -7.24
C ILE A 109 -5.48 4.55 -7.56
N VAL A 110 -6.31 4.43 -6.51
CA VAL A 110 -7.71 4.02 -6.65
C VAL A 110 -8.67 4.85 -5.79
N GLY A 111 -9.95 4.84 -6.17
CA GLY A 111 -11.03 5.41 -5.37
C GLY A 111 -11.39 4.59 -4.13
N LEU A 112 -12.07 5.23 -3.18
CA LEU A 112 -12.54 4.58 -1.94
C LEU A 112 -13.47 3.39 -2.18
N GLY A 113 -14.15 3.32 -3.33
CA GLY A 113 -14.97 2.16 -3.70
C GLY A 113 -14.20 0.84 -3.71
N GLN A 114 -12.90 0.86 -4.00
CA GLN A 114 -12.05 -0.34 -3.92
C GLN A 114 -11.83 -0.82 -2.48
N LEU A 115 -11.94 0.06 -1.48
CA LEU A 115 -11.92 -0.38 -0.08
C LEU A 115 -13.20 -1.16 0.27
N ILE A 116 -14.34 -0.62 -0.14
CA ILE A 116 -15.65 -1.24 0.10
C ILE A 116 -15.78 -2.58 -0.63
N GLU A 117 -15.30 -2.65 -1.87
CA GLU A 117 -15.23 -3.91 -2.62
C GLU A 117 -14.35 -4.93 -1.90
N ALA A 118 -13.16 -4.53 -1.44
CA ALA A 118 -12.23 -5.40 -0.73
C ALA A 118 -12.81 -5.97 0.58
N MET A 119 -13.57 -5.16 1.31
CA MET A 119 -14.31 -5.59 2.50
C MET A 119 -15.38 -6.65 2.18
N THR A 120 -15.99 -6.56 1.00
CA THR A 120 -17.08 -7.47 0.57
C THR A 120 -16.54 -8.76 -0.06
N ALA A 121 -15.42 -8.67 -0.77
CA ALA A 121 -14.80 -9.79 -1.48
C ALA A 121 -13.94 -10.72 -0.59
N SER A 122 -13.68 -10.32 0.66
CA SER A 122 -12.77 -11.05 1.56
C SER A 122 -13.49 -11.79 2.67
N ASP A 123 -12.99 -12.97 3.03
CA ASP A 123 -13.42 -13.68 4.23
C ASP A 123 -13.07 -12.89 5.50
N ARG A 124 -11.95 -12.15 5.47
CA ARG A 124 -11.48 -11.32 6.58
C ARG A 124 -10.94 -9.98 6.07
N PHE A 125 -11.27 -8.93 6.80
CA PHE A 125 -10.72 -7.61 6.61
C PHE A 125 -9.95 -7.20 7.86
N VAL A 126 -8.64 -6.95 7.72
CA VAL A 126 -7.74 -6.66 8.84
C VAL A 126 -7.19 -5.26 8.70
N THR A 127 -7.35 -4.43 9.73
CA THR A 127 -6.86 -3.05 9.75
C THR A 127 -5.66 -2.90 10.67
N PHE A 128 -4.62 -2.26 10.17
CA PHE A 128 -3.47 -1.81 10.95
C PHE A 128 -3.57 -0.28 11.10
N ALA A 129 -4.03 0.17 12.27
CA ALA A 129 -4.12 1.58 12.62
C ALA A 129 -2.74 2.19 12.95
N ALA A 130 -2.66 3.52 12.97
CA ALA A 130 -1.49 4.29 13.36
C ALA A 130 -1.52 4.63 14.86
#